data_AF-A0A1V8NTD0-F1
#
_entry.id   AF-A0A1V8NTD0-F1
#
_cell.length_a   1.000
_cell.length_b   1.000
_cell.length_c   1.000
_cell.angle_alpha   90.00
_cell.angle_beta   90.00
_cell.angle_gamma   90.00
#
_symmetry.space_group_name_H-M   'P 1'
#
loop_
_entity.id
_entity.type
_entity.pdbx_description
1 polymer ?
#
loop_
_entity_poly.entity_id
_entity_poly.type
_entity_poly.pdbx_seq_one_letter_code
_entity_poly.pdbx_strand_id
1 'polypeptide(L)' 'LQNTKGEYNGFRLLVLDEAGTPVKFNTKADMGNISLDNGSGGRIIKQYRARVEPIPGTEIKTGDFSAAMTVIVTYI' A
#
# COMPACT_ATOMS: atom_id res chain seq x y z
N LEU A 1 8.83 1.60 9.99
CA LEU A 1 7.68 2.34 10.56
C LEU A 1 8.24 3.31 11.60
N GLN A 2 7.60 4.46 11.82
CA GLN A 2 8.11 5.48 12.74
C GLN A 2 7.16 5.73 13.91
N ASN A 3 7.71 6.02 15.10
CA ASN A 3 6.93 6.50 16.23
C ASN A 3 6.66 8.01 16.10
N THR A 4 5.97 8.60 17.08
CA THR A 4 5.67 10.04 17.14
C THR A 4 6.91 10.94 17.22
N LYS A 5 8.10 10.36 17.43
CA LYS A 5 9.40 11.06 17.45
C LYS A 5 10.20 10.87 16.16
N GLY A 6 9.65 10.18 15.15
CA GLY A 6 10.32 9.91 13.87
C GLY A 6 11.34 8.76 13.92
N GLU A 7 11.39 7.98 14.99
CA GLU A 7 12.38 6.90 15.14
C GLU A 7 11.89 5.62 14.45
N TYR A 8 12.78 4.99 13.67
CA TYR A 8 12.49 3.70 13.05
C TYR A 8 12.50 2.55 14.08
N ASN A 9 11.64 1.57 13.84
CA ASN A 9 11.41 0.45 14.74
C ASN A 9 11.98 -0.90 14.28
N GLY A 10 12.77 -0.91 13.22
CA GLY A 10 13.30 -2.14 12.63
C GLY A 10 12.30 -2.93 11.77
N PHE A 11 11.09 -2.38 11.53
CA PHE A 11 10.10 -2.98 10.63
C PHE A 11 9.86 -2.14 9.38
N ARG A 12 9.52 -2.82 8.28
CA ARG A 12 9.02 -2.22 7.03
C ARG A 12 7.56 -2.59 6.79
N LEU A 13 6.84 -1.70 6.10
CA LEU A 13 5.51 -1.99 5.56
C LEU A 13 5.67 -2.61 4.17
N LEU A 14 5.12 -3.80 3.98
CA LEU A 14 4.97 -4.47 2.70
C LEU A 14 3.50 -4.43 2.30
N VAL A 15 3.18 -3.90 1.14
CA VAL A 15 1.82 -3.95 0.58
C VAL A 15 1.84 -4.89 -0.61
N LEU A 16 0.94 -5.87 -0.62
CA LEU A 16 0.78 -6.85 -1.69
C LEU A 16 -0.53 -6.58 -2.42
N ASP A 17 -0.55 -6.75 -3.74
CA ASP A 17 -1.79 -6.80 -4.50
C ASP A 17 -2.54 -8.14 -4.30
N GLU A 18 -3.68 -8.29 -4.95
CA GLU A 18 -4.51 -9.50 -4.89
C GLU A 18 -3.77 -10.76 -5.38
N ALA A 19 -2.84 -10.63 -6.32
CA ALA A 19 -2.01 -11.72 -6.82
C ALA A 19 -0.83 -12.05 -5.89
N GLY A 20 -0.64 -11.28 -4.82
CA GLY A 20 0.48 -11.43 -3.89
C GLY A 20 1.76 -10.74 -4.36
N THR A 21 1.70 -9.90 -5.40
CA THR A 21 2.85 -9.15 -5.91
C THR A 21 3.10 -7.92 -5.04
N PRO A 22 4.35 -7.67 -4.62
CA PRO A 22 4.69 -6.44 -3.90
C PRO A 22 4.35 -5.18 -4.71
N VAL A 23 3.59 -4.29 -4.10
CA VAL A 23 3.33 -2.94 -4.62
C VAL A 23 4.62 -2.14 -4.54
N LYS A 24 5.03 -1.58 -5.68
CA LYS A 24 6.12 -0.62 -5.72
C LYS A 24 5.58 0.78 -5.45
N PHE A 25 6.02 1.38 -4.34
CA PHE A 25 5.62 2.74 -3.98
C PHE A 25 6.18 3.77 -4.96
N ASN A 26 5.50 4.90 -5.09
CA ASN A 26 5.87 6.02 -5.97
C ASN A 26 5.95 5.64 -7.46
N THR A 27 5.24 4.59 -7.88
CA THR A 27 5.11 4.21 -9.29
C THR A 27 3.64 4.09 -9.68
N LYS A 28 3.34 4.42 -10.94
CA LYS A 28 2.00 4.22 -11.51
C LYS A 28 1.73 2.73 -11.64
N ALA A 29 0.54 2.30 -11.21
CA ALA A 29 0.01 0.97 -11.46
C ALA A 29 -1.30 1.10 -12.24
N ASP A 30 -1.53 0.19 -13.18
CA ASP A 30 -2.77 0.18 -13.94
C ASP A 30 -3.95 -0.26 -13.06
N MET A 31 -5.00 0.56 -13.04
CA MET A 31 -6.24 0.28 -12.31
C MET A 31 -7.19 -0.60 -13.13
N GLY A 32 -6.95 -0.74 -14.43
CA GLY A 32 -7.81 -1.43 -15.39
C GLY A 32 -8.83 -0.49 -16.02
N ASN A 33 -9.64 -1.06 -16.91
CA ASN A 33 -10.62 -0.30 -17.70
C ASN A 33 -12.01 -0.33 -17.05
N ILE A 34 -12.73 0.80 -17.15
CA ILE A 34 -14.16 0.87 -16.85
C ILE A 34 -14.90 1.04 -18.16
N SER A 35 -15.79 0.09 -18.48
CA SER A 35 -16.80 0.32 -19.51
C SER A 35 -18.03 0.94 -18.87
N LEU A 36 -18.51 2.04 -19.46
CA LEU A 36 -19.76 2.69 -19.08
C LEU A 36 -20.78 2.43 -20.20
N ASP A 37 -21.99 2.02 -19.85
CA ASP A 37 -23.11 1.97 -20.78
C ASP A 37 -24.27 2.86 -20.29
N ASN A 38 -25.29 3.04 -21.13
CA ASN A 38 -26.41 3.96 -20.85
C ASN A 38 -27.29 3.53 -19.66
N GLY A 39 -27.03 2.37 -19.02
CA GLY A 39 -27.82 1.85 -17.92
C GLY A 39 -27.03 1.54 -16.64
N SER A 40 -25.71 1.51 -16.69
CA SER A 40 -24.89 1.09 -15.56
C SER A 40 -23.60 1.89 -15.40
N GLY A 41 -23.38 2.36 -14.17
CA GLY A 41 -22.08 2.87 -13.75
C GLY A 41 -21.10 1.70 -13.63
N GLY A 42 -19.91 1.87 -14.18
CA GLY A 42 -18.87 0.85 -14.10
C GLY A 42 -18.08 0.94 -12.80
N ARG A 43 -17.52 -0.20 -12.37
CA ARG A 43 -16.86 -0.36 -11.06
C ARG A 43 -15.50 -1.03 -11.22
N ILE A 44 -14.45 -0.41 -10.69
CA ILE A 44 -13.15 -1.05 -10.44
C ILE A 44 -13.01 -1.30 -8.94
N ILE A 45 -12.56 -2.51 -8.59
CA ILE A 45 -12.14 -2.85 -7.23
C ILE A 45 -10.71 -3.39 -7.33
N LYS A 46 -9.79 -2.80 -6.56
CA LYS A 46 -8.44 -3.35 -6.35
C LYS A 46 -8.28 -3.64 -4.87
N GLN A 47 -7.91 -4.87 -4.53
CA GLN A 47 -7.66 -5.28 -3.16
C GLN A 47 -6.16 -5.30 -2.89
N TYR A 48 -5.78 -4.84 -1.70
CA TYR A 48 -4.40 -4.84 -1.24
C TYR A 48 -4.33 -5.41 0.17
N ARG A 49 -3.24 -6.10 0.48
CA ARG A 49 -2.94 -6.64 1.81
C ARG A 49 -1.67 -6.01 2.34
N ALA A 50 -1.76 -5.36 3.49
CA ALA A 50 -0.61 -4.84 4.21
C ALA A 50 -0.04 -5.88 5.18
N ARG A 51 1.28 -6.01 5.22
CA ARG A 51 2.04 -6.82 6.17
C ARG A 51 3.20 -5.99 6.73
N VAL A 52 3.58 -6.30 7.96
CA VAL A 52 4.74 -5.70 8.60
C VAL A 52 5.79 -6.78 8.73
N GLU A 53 7.00 -6.50 8.26
CA GLU A 53 8.12 -7.45 8.26
C GLU A 53 9.35 -6.85 8.92
N PRO A 54 10.11 -7.63 9.71
CA PRO A 54 11.37 -7.16 10.28
C PRO A 54 12.39 -6.93 9.15
N ILE A 55 13.23 -5.92 9.32
CA ILE A 55 14.34 -5.63 8.42
C ILE A 55 15.57 -6.39 8.96
N PRO A 56 16.14 -7.34 8.21
CA PRO A 56 17.31 -8.08 8.66
C PRO A 56 18.47 -7.16 9.05
N GLY A 57 19.12 -7.46 10.17
CA GLY A 57 20.25 -6.68 10.69
C GLY A 57 19.89 -5.36 11.38
N THR A 58 18.60 -5.06 11.54
CA THR A 58 18.15 -3.88 12.31
C THR A 58 17.69 -4.26 13.70
N GLU A 59 17.95 -3.37 14.66
CA GLU A 59 17.39 -3.50 16.01
C GLU A 59 15.86 -3.29 15.97
N ILE A 60 15.12 -4.22 16.56
CA ILE A 60 13.67 -4.14 16.67
C ILE A 60 13.31 -3.34 17.93
N LYS A 61 12.51 -2.29 17.75
CA LYS A 61 11.95 -1.50 18.87
C LYS A 61 10.46 -1.81 19.00
N THR A 62 10.03 -2.14 20.22
CA THR A 62 8.63 -2.41 20.55
C THR A 62 7.90 -1.13 20.96
N GLY A 63 6.58 -1.11 20.79
CA GLY A 63 5.73 0.07 21.06
C GLY A 63 4.73 0.33 19.93
N ASP A 64 4.00 1.44 20.03
CA ASP A 64 3.04 1.84 19.01
C ASP A 64 3.73 2.56 17.85
N PHE A 65 3.45 2.10 16.64
CA PHE A 65 3.96 2.67 15.40
C PHE A 65 2.83 2.82 14.39
N SER A 66 2.92 3.85 13.57
CA SER A 66 1.91 4.11 12.54
C SER A 66 2.55 4.30 11.17
N ALA A 67 1.74 4.13 10.13
CA ALA A 67 2.07 4.47 8.76
C ALA A 67 0.83 5.02 8.07
N ALA A 68 1.06 5.93 7.13
CA ALA A 68 0.04 6.45 6.23
C ALA A 68 0.46 6.18 4.79
N MET A 69 -0.51 5.83 3.95
CA MET A 69 -0.31 5.66 2.50
C MET A 69 -1.32 6.55 1.78
N THR A 70 -0.83 7.33 0.80
CA THR A 70 -1.69 8.14 -0.07
C THR A 70 -1.87 7.42 -1.40
N VAL A 71 -3.11 7.30 -1.86
CA VAL A 71 -3.45 6.74 -3.17
C VAL A 71 -3.91 7.89 -4.07
N ILE A 72 -3.27 8.04 -5.22
CA ILE A 72 -3.61 9.05 -6.22
C ILE A 72 -4.18 8.32 -7.44
N VAL A 73 -5.40 8.68 -7.84
CA VAL A 73 -6.08 8.14 -9.02
C VAL A 73 -6.13 9.22 -10.09
N THR A 74 -5.71 8.88 -11.31
CA THR A 74 -5.72 9.78 -12.47
C THR A 74 -6.42 9.11 -13.64
N TYR A 75 -7.23 9.87 -14.38
CA TYR A 75 -7.82 9.44 -15.65
C TYR A 75 -6.85 9.73 -16.80
N ILE A 76 -6.88 8.89 -17.84
CA ILE A 76 -6.14 9.08 -19.10
C ILE A 76 -7.14 9.37 -20.20
#